data_AF-A0A1D2MPU0-F1
#
_entry.id   AF-A0A1D2MPU0-F1
#
_cell.length_a   1.000
_cell.length_b   1.000
_cell.length_c   1.000
_cell.angle_alpha   90.00
_cell.angle_beta   90.00
_cell.angle_gamma   90.00
#
_symmetry.space_group_name_H-M   'P 1'
#
loop_
_entity.id
_entity.type
_entity.pdbx_description
1 polymer ?
#
loop_
_entity_poly.entity_id
_entity_poly.type
_entity_poly.pdbx_seq_one_letter_code
_entity_poly.pdbx_strand_id
1 'polypeptide(L)'
;MPESEPPFEIIHDFDSVGRFFDEFGNFNDWWNTLTQLNSGLRTQCMVDQYNAFRPKPKGRHGKSEQRLGGLNYNPNQLFWIAAAQKWCSVERWDILAFFLLRDEHTPPEFRVKGIFANSYDFARDFHCLPDQKMNPYKKCAVW
;
A
#
# COMPACT_ATOMS: atom_id res chain seq x y z
N MET A 1 6.61 -22.95 -16.85
CA MET A 1 6.94 -21.51 -16.81
C MET A 1 7.47 -21.25 -15.42
N PRO A 2 8.56 -20.49 -15.22
CA PRO A 2 8.89 -20.02 -13.88
C PRO A 2 7.72 -19.17 -13.38
N GLU A 3 7.35 -19.33 -12.11
CA GLU A 3 6.30 -18.52 -11.50
C GLU A 3 6.88 -17.12 -11.27
N SER A 4 6.34 -16.12 -11.96
CA SER A 4 6.73 -14.73 -11.73
C SER A 4 6.24 -14.32 -10.35
N GLU A 5 7.18 -14.01 -9.46
CA GLU A 5 6.86 -13.63 -8.08
C GLU A 5 5.89 -12.44 -8.05
N PRO A 6 4.87 -12.46 -7.17
CA PRO A 6 3.99 -11.33 -7.00
C PRO A 6 4.80 -10.06 -6.70
N PRO A 7 4.46 -8.88 -7.29
CA PRO A 7 5.19 -7.63 -7.03
C PRO A 7 5.23 -7.14 -5.57
N PHE A 8 4.57 -7.85 -4.65
CA PHE A 8 4.68 -7.64 -3.21
C PHE A 8 5.87 -8.39 -2.60
N GLU A 9 6.17 -9.61 -3.07
CA GLU A 9 7.29 -10.41 -2.55
C GLU A 9 8.63 -9.79 -2.96
N ILE A 10 8.74 -9.33 -4.21
CA ILE A 10 9.90 -8.56 -4.73
C ILE A 10 10.15 -7.27 -3.94
N ILE A 11 9.16 -6.73 -3.21
CA ILE A 11 9.33 -5.56 -2.35
C ILE A 11 9.93 -5.93 -0.99
N HIS A 12 9.78 -7.17 -0.52
CA HIS A 12 10.39 -7.63 0.72
C HIS A 12 11.93 -7.64 0.64
N ASP A 13 12.50 -8.00 -0.51
CA ASP A 13 13.96 -7.95 -0.77
C ASP A 13 14.60 -6.57 -0.52
N PHE A 14 13.81 -5.50 -0.54
CA PHE A 14 14.29 -4.13 -0.33
C PHE A 14 13.77 -3.49 0.96
N ASP A 15 12.96 -4.20 1.76
CA ASP A 15 12.36 -3.65 2.98
C ASP A 15 13.36 -3.40 4.12
N SER A 16 12.87 -3.03 5.31
CA SER A 16 13.72 -2.76 6.48
C SER A 16 14.62 -3.92 6.92
N VAL A 17 14.32 -5.16 6.51
CA VAL A 17 15.10 -6.38 6.74
C VAL A 17 15.78 -6.82 5.44
N GLY A 18 15.02 -6.95 4.34
CA GLY A 18 15.53 -7.51 3.07
C GLY A 18 16.72 -6.74 2.49
N ARG A 19 16.73 -5.41 2.62
CA ARG A 19 17.78 -4.52 2.10
C ARG A 19 19.22 -4.86 2.53
N PHE A 20 19.40 -5.66 3.58
CA PHE A 20 20.70 -6.08 4.10
C PHE A 20 21.20 -7.39 3.48
N PHE A 21 20.45 -7.99 2.56
CA PHE A 21 20.86 -9.17 1.81
C PHE A 21 21.28 -8.78 0.39
N ASP A 22 22.36 -9.36 -0.11
CA ASP A 22 22.83 -9.14 -1.49
C ASP A 22 22.14 -10.07 -2.52
N GLU A 23 22.51 -9.94 -3.79
CA GLU A 23 21.96 -10.73 -4.92
C GLU A 23 22.18 -12.26 -4.82
N PHE A 24 22.95 -12.72 -3.83
CA PHE A 24 23.17 -14.14 -3.51
C PHE A 24 22.59 -14.54 -2.15
N GLY A 25 21.92 -13.63 -1.44
CA GLY A 25 21.36 -13.86 -0.11
C GLY A 25 22.36 -13.79 1.05
N ASN A 26 23.54 -13.18 0.87
CA ASN A 26 24.47 -12.94 1.98
C ASN A 26 24.08 -11.67 2.75
N PHE A 27 24.17 -11.70 4.08
CA PHE A 27 24.03 -10.49 4.91
C PHE A 27 25.25 -9.57 4.70
N ASN A 28 25.05 -8.43 4.05
CA ASN A 28 26.09 -7.49 3.66
C ASN A 28 25.52 -6.07 3.52
N ASP A 29 26.21 -5.04 4.03
CA ASP A 29 25.79 -3.65 3.87
C ASP A 29 26.26 -3.08 2.53
N TRP A 30 25.59 -3.48 1.46
CA TRP A 30 25.89 -3.04 0.09
C TRP A 30 25.35 -1.62 -0.24
N TRP A 31 24.69 -0.96 0.73
CA TRP A 31 24.11 0.37 0.56
C TRP A 31 25.01 1.46 1.14
N ASN A 32 25.37 2.45 0.31
CA ASN A 32 26.06 3.63 0.84
C ASN A 32 25.19 4.40 1.86
N THR A 33 25.84 5.07 2.80
CA THR A 33 25.19 5.71 3.96
C THR A 33 24.11 6.73 3.58
N LEU A 34 24.26 7.43 2.44
CA LEU A 34 23.25 8.39 1.97
C LEU A 34 21.99 7.67 1.47
N THR A 35 22.11 6.55 0.76
CA THR A 35 20.96 5.74 0.36
C THR A 35 20.25 5.16 1.58
N GLN A 36 20.99 4.66 2.57
CA GLN A 36 20.41 4.14 3.82
C GLN A 36 19.62 5.20 4.59
N LEU A 37 20.18 6.40 4.76
CA LEU A 37 19.52 7.53 5.43
C LEU A 37 18.24 7.95 4.69
N ASN A 38 18.29 8.04 3.36
CA ASN A 38 17.13 8.41 2.54
C ASN A 38 16.02 7.35 2.58
N SER A 39 16.35 6.06 2.62
CA SER A 39 15.38 4.97 2.82
C SER A 39 14.73 5.07 4.20
N GLY A 40 15.52 5.21 5.28
CA GLY A 40 14.97 5.39 6.63
C GLY A 40 14.02 6.59 6.73
N LEU A 41 14.38 7.73 6.14
CA LEU A 41 13.54 8.94 6.10
C LEU A 41 12.22 8.71 5.33
N ARG A 42 12.26 7.97 4.21
CA ARG A 42 11.06 7.61 3.42
C ARG A 42 10.16 6.63 4.18
N THR A 43 10.75 5.61 4.83
CA THR A 43 10.00 4.63 5.63
C THR A 43 9.33 5.27 6.84
N GLN A 44 9.95 6.26 7.49
CA GLN A 44 9.31 7.02 8.57
C GLN A 44 8.01 7.70 8.13
N CYS A 45 7.89 8.14 6.88
CA CYS A 45 6.64 8.67 6.34
C CYS A 45 5.50 7.64 6.44
N MET A 46 5.76 6.37 6.07
CA MET A 46 4.78 5.29 6.17
C MET A 46 4.38 5.06 7.64
N VAL A 47 5.36 5.02 8.56
CA VAL A 47 5.11 4.87 10.00
C VAL A 47 4.20 5.99 10.52
N ASP A 48 4.50 7.26 10.21
CA ASP A 48 3.66 8.40 10.58
C ASP A 48 2.22 8.26 10.06
N GLN A 49 2.07 7.79 8.82
CA GLN A 49 0.80 7.72 8.12
C GLN A 49 -0.10 6.59 8.67
N TYR A 50 0.44 5.40 8.88
CA TYR A 50 -0.32 4.27 9.43
C TYR A 50 -0.81 4.58 10.86
N ASN A 51 -0.03 5.34 11.63
CA ASN A 51 -0.42 5.87 12.94
C ASN A 51 -1.51 6.96 12.90
N ALA A 52 -1.80 7.58 11.75
CA ALA A 52 -2.61 8.80 11.63
C ALA A 52 -4.03 8.62 11.04
N PHE A 53 -4.45 7.40 10.65
CA PHE A 53 -5.66 7.22 9.83
C PHE A 53 -7.01 7.64 10.46
N ARG A 54 -7.56 8.78 10.02
CA ARG A 54 -8.94 9.25 10.32
C ARG A 54 -9.71 9.69 9.04
N PRO A 55 -11.06 9.69 8.98
CA PRO A 55 -11.82 9.68 7.70
C PRO A 55 -12.39 11.02 7.16
N LYS A 56 -12.29 11.28 5.83
CA LYS A 56 -13.25 12.02 4.94
C LYS A 56 -12.86 12.09 3.40
N PRO A 57 -13.75 12.48 2.44
CA PRO A 57 -13.68 12.20 0.95
C PRO A 57 -13.99 13.39 -0.04
N LYS A 58 -14.19 13.18 -1.38
CA LYS A 58 -14.16 14.18 -2.52
C LYS A 58 -14.48 13.71 -3.98
N GLY A 59 -13.73 14.23 -4.99
CA GLY A 59 -13.89 14.13 -6.49
C GLY A 59 -12.54 14.46 -7.21
N ARG A 60 -12.16 14.44 -8.52
CA ARG A 60 -12.65 14.15 -9.92
C ARG A 60 -11.37 14.04 -10.82
N HIS A 61 -11.23 13.42 -12.00
CA HIS A 61 -11.98 12.44 -12.83
C HIS A 61 -11.02 11.65 -13.79
N GLY A 62 -11.40 10.44 -14.23
CA GLY A 62 -10.67 9.56 -15.19
C GLY A 62 -10.84 8.05 -14.87
N LYS A 63 -10.40 7.06 -15.68
CA LYS A 63 -10.26 6.90 -17.16
C LYS A 63 -11.07 5.65 -17.61
N SER A 64 -10.87 5.03 -18.79
CA SER A 64 -11.61 3.77 -19.14
C SER A 64 -11.14 2.91 -20.34
N GLU A 65 -11.04 1.60 -20.11
CA GLU A 65 -11.30 0.53 -21.10
C GLU A 65 -12.82 0.17 -21.11
N GLN A 66 -13.24 -0.96 -21.72
CA GLN A 66 -14.67 -1.38 -21.69
C GLN A 66 -15.16 -1.81 -20.30
N ARG A 67 -16.38 -1.41 -19.92
CA ARG A 67 -16.99 -1.75 -18.63
C ARG A 67 -17.58 -3.16 -18.61
N LEU A 68 -17.46 -3.86 -17.48
CA LEU A 68 -18.17 -5.11 -17.24
C LEU A 68 -19.68 -4.88 -17.05
N GLY A 69 -20.50 -5.77 -17.63
CA GLY A 69 -21.95 -5.72 -17.49
C GLY A 69 -22.40 -5.87 -16.03
N GLY A 70 -23.44 -5.14 -15.63
CA GLY A 70 -24.00 -5.17 -14.27
C GLY A 70 -23.27 -4.31 -13.23
N LEU A 71 -22.09 -3.74 -13.54
CA LEU A 71 -21.33 -2.90 -12.62
C LEU A 71 -21.14 -1.47 -13.16
N ASN A 72 -21.50 -0.45 -12.37
CA ASN A 72 -21.34 0.96 -12.75
C ASN A 72 -19.93 1.52 -12.42
N TYR A 73 -18.90 0.77 -12.76
CA TYR A 73 -17.49 1.15 -12.56
C TYR A 73 -16.73 1.13 -13.89
N ASN A 74 -15.69 1.97 -14.01
CA ASN A 74 -14.75 1.86 -15.12
C ASN A 74 -13.63 0.83 -14.80
N PRO A 75 -12.88 0.31 -15.79
CA PRO A 75 -11.84 -0.70 -15.53
C PRO A 75 -10.71 -0.27 -14.60
N ASN A 76 -10.27 0.99 -14.62
CA ASN A 76 -9.34 1.52 -13.61
C ASN A 76 -9.93 1.35 -12.19
N GLN A 77 -11.22 1.65 -12.01
CA GLN A 77 -11.91 1.49 -10.74
C GLN A 77 -12.07 0.01 -10.36
N LEU A 78 -12.34 -0.86 -11.34
CA LEU A 78 -12.45 -2.31 -11.13
C LEU A 78 -11.11 -2.94 -10.72
N PHE A 79 -9.97 -2.46 -11.22
CA PHE A 79 -8.64 -2.87 -10.76
C PHE A 79 -8.47 -2.66 -9.25
N TRP A 80 -8.74 -1.45 -8.76
CA TRP A 80 -8.64 -1.15 -7.32
C TRP A 80 -9.70 -1.90 -6.49
N ILE A 81 -10.91 -2.12 -7.03
CA ILE A 81 -11.95 -2.91 -6.36
C ILE A 81 -11.52 -4.37 -6.22
N ALA A 82 -10.99 -4.99 -7.27
CA ALA A 82 -10.48 -6.37 -7.23
C ALA A 82 -9.29 -6.49 -6.26
N ALA A 83 -8.36 -5.53 -6.29
CA ALA A 83 -7.24 -5.47 -5.35
C ALA A 83 -7.69 -5.30 -3.88
N ALA A 84 -8.78 -4.56 -3.63
CA ALA A 84 -9.39 -4.45 -2.31
C ALA A 84 -10.15 -5.72 -1.89
N GLN A 85 -10.85 -6.38 -2.82
CA GLN A 85 -11.64 -7.59 -2.56
C GLN A 85 -10.78 -8.77 -2.09
N LYS A 86 -9.51 -8.85 -2.49
CA LYS A 86 -8.54 -9.82 -1.93
C LYS A 86 -8.39 -9.72 -0.40
N TRP A 87 -8.65 -8.55 0.17
CA TRP A 87 -8.49 -8.23 1.59
C TRP A 87 -9.83 -8.04 2.33
N CYS A 88 -10.95 -8.54 1.78
CA CYS A 88 -12.24 -8.51 2.45
C CYS A 88 -12.32 -9.60 3.55
N SER A 89 -12.10 -9.21 4.80
CA SER A 89 -12.23 -10.03 6.00
C SER A 89 -13.17 -9.40 7.04
N VAL A 90 -13.54 -10.18 8.06
CA VAL A 90 -14.23 -9.70 9.27
C VAL A 90 -13.67 -10.46 10.48
N GLU A 91 -12.82 -9.79 11.26
CA GLU A 91 -12.27 -10.32 12.50
C GLU A 91 -13.21 -10.06 13.69
N ARG A 92 -13.14 -10.92 14.71
CA ARG A 92 -13.68 -10.58 16.05
C ARG A 92 -12.68 -9.72 16.81
N TRP A 93 -13.16 -8.93 17.78
CA TRP A 93 -12.32 -8.02 18.57
C TRP A 93 -11.19 -8.71 19.36
N ASP A 94 -11.40 -9.94 19.84
CA ASP A 94 -10.36 -10.75 20.50
C ASP A 94 -9.21 -11.10 19.55
N ILE A 95 -9.55 -11.49 18.33
CA ILE A 95 -8.61 -11.86 17.27
C ILE A 95 -7.90 -10.63 16.70
N LEU A 96 -8.63 -9.54 16.46
CA LEU A 96 -8.07 -8.27 15.98
C LEU A 96 -7.10 -7.67 17.00
N ALA A 97 -7.42 -7.71 18.31
CA ALA A 97 -6.53 -7.24 19.36
C ALA A 97 -5.26 -8.10 19.49
N PHE A 98 -5.34 -9.40 19.22
CA PHE A 98 -4.16 -10.27 19.13
C PHE A 98 -3.27 -9.87 17.94
N PHE A 99 -3.84 -9.77 16.73
CA PHE A 99 -3.06 -9.40 15.54
C PHE A 99 -2.42 -8.02 15.66
N LEU A 100 -3.16 -7.00 16.12
CA LEU A 100 -2.64 -5.63 16.35
C LEU A 100 -1.44 -5.55 17.31
N LEU A 101 -1.17 -6.60 18.10
CA LEU A 101 -0.06 -6.65 19.05
C LEU A 101 1.01 -7.68 18.69
N ARG A 102 0.76 -8.58 17.73
CA ARG A 102 1.55 -9.81 17.51
C ARG A 102 1.79 -10.19 16.04
N ASP A 103 1.02 -9.64 15.11
CA ASP A 103 1.26 -9.77 13.68
C ASP A 103 2.09 -8.57 13.20
N GLU A 104 3.07 -8.82 12.34
CA GLU A 104 3.83 -7.77 11.66
C GLU A 104 3.02 -7.12 10.52
N HIS A 105 2.00 -7.82 10.03
CA HIS A 105 1.09 -7.33 9.02
C HIS A 105 0.07 -6.35 9.61
N THR A 106 -0.10 -5.21 8.94
CA THR A 106 -1.23 -4.33 9.24
C THR A 106 -2.56 -5.06 8.91
N PRO A 107 -3.65 -4.82 9.66
CA PRO A 107 -4.91 -5.52 9.42
C PRO A 107 -5.45 -5.26 8.00
N PRO A 108 -6.24 -6.19 7.41
CA PRO A 108 -6.61 -6.12 5.99
C PRO A 108 -7.27 -4.81 5.55
N GLU A 109 -8.09 -4.18 6.39
CA GLU A 109 -8.65 -2.84 6.15
C GLU A 109 -7.54 -1.80 5.83
N PHE A 110 -6.45 -1.84 6.60
CA PHE A 110 -5.36 -0.87 6.51
C PHE A 110 -4.37 -1.22 5.40
N ARG A 111 -4.16 -2.50 5.06
CA ARG A 111 -3.39 -2.90 3.85
C ARG A 111 -4.01 -2.28 2.60
N VAL A 112 -5.33 -2.33 2.46
CA VAL A 112 -6.05 -1.61 1.38
C VAL A 112 -5.90 -0.10 1.54
N LYS A 113 -6.28 0.45 2.69
CA LYS A 113 -6.45 1.90 2.84
C LYS A 113 -5.13 2.68 2.79
N GLY A 114 -4.03 2.14 3.30
CA GLY A 114 -2.73 2.82 3.28
C GLY A 114 -2.07 2.85 1.90
N ILE A 115 -2.02 1.71 1.22
CA ILE A 115 -1.48 1.63 -0.15
C ILE A 115 -2.28 2.55 -1.09
N PHE A 116 -3.62 2.49 -1.02
CA PHE A 116 -4.48 3.28 -1.89
C PHE A 116 -4.44 4.77 -1.56
N ALA A 117 -4.25 5.15 -0.28
CA ALA A 117 -4.06 6.55 0.10
C ALA A 117 -2.75 7.14 -0.43
N ASN A 118 -1.69 6.34 -0.58
CA ASN A 118 -0.42 6.80 -1.16
C ASN A 118 -0.45 6.92 -2.68
N SER A 119 -1.22 6.08 -3.37
CA SER A 119 -1.34 6.18 -4.83
C SER A 119 -1.96 7.51 -5.28
N TYR A 120 -1.33 8.20 -6.23
CA TYR A 120 -1.95 9.31 -6.97
C TYR A 120 -2.97 8.79 -7.99
N ASP A 121 -2.74 7.61 -8.56
CA ASP A 121 -3.62 6.94 -9.51
C ASP A 121 -4.95 6.52 -8.88
N PHE A 122 -4.96 5.93 -7.67
CA PHE A 122 -6.19 5.66 -6.94
C PHE A 122 -7.00 6.94 -6.74
N ALA A 123 -6.35 8.01 -6.26
CA ALA A 123 -7.00 9.30 -6.04
C ALA A 123 -7.58 9.91 -7.33
N ARG A 124 -6.87 9.76 -8.47
CA ARG A 124 -7.36 10.16 -9.79
C ARG A 124 -8.53 9.31 -10.28
N ASP A 125 -8.51 7.99 -10.07
CA ASP A 125 -9.47 7.07 -10.69
C ASP A 125 -10.75 6.88 -9.84
N PHE A 126 -10.64 7.01 -8.51
CA PHE A 126 -11.78 7.06 -7.58
C PHE A 126 -12.32 8.45 -7.31
N HIS A 127 -11.60 9.49 -7.75
CA HIS A 127 -12.03 10.88 -7.61
C HIS A 127 -11.98 11.30 -6.14
N CYS A 128 -10.77 11.53 -5.62
CA CYS A 128 -10.53 12.13 -4.31
C CYS A 128 -9.92 13.54 -4.47
N LEU A 129 -10.48 14.56 -3.81
CA LEU A 129 -9.80 15.89 -3.79
C LEU A 129 -8.60 15.76 -2.82
N PRO A 130 -7.72 16.77 -2.73
CA PRO A 130 -6.76 16.84 -1.64
C PRO A 130 -7.41 16.85 -0.24
N ASP A 131 -6.59 16.60 0.78
CA ASP A 131 -6.90 16.55 2.21
C ASP A 131 -7.90 15.46 2.66
N GLN A 132 -7.71 14.23 2.17
CA GLN A 132 -8.68 13.14 2.35
C GLN A 132 -8.02 11.87 2.87
N LYS A 133 -8.79 10.98 3.53
CA LYS A 133 -8.23 9.70 4.04
C LYS A 133 -7.57 8.88 2.93
N MET A 134 -8.11 8.97 1.72
CA MET A 134 -7.62 8.29 0.52
C MET A 134 -6.83 9.20 -0.44
N ASN A 135 -6.59 10.44 -0.06
CA ASN A 135 -5.75 11.39 -0.81
C ASN A 135 -5.20 12.49 0.13
N PRO A 136 -4.33 12.15 1.08
CA PRO A 136 -3.69 13.12 1.95
C PRO A 136 -2.69 13.97 1.16
N TYR A 137 -2.38 15.18 1.65
CA TYR A 137 -1.29 15.99 1.08
C TYR A 137 0.08 15.31 1.24
N LYS A 138 0.37 14.76 2.43
CA LYS A 138 1.54 13.92 2.69
C LYS A 138 1.22 12.48 2.25
N LYS A 139 1.59 12.16 1.02
CA LYS A 139 1.72 10.78 0.53
C LYS A 139 3.15 10.30 0.74
N CYS A 140 3.29 9.00 0.96
CA CYS A 140 4.56 8.35 1.25
C CYS A 140 4.92 7.36 0.14
N ALA A 141 6.19 7.39 -0.26
CA ALA A 141 6.78 6.46 -1.22
C ALA A 141 8.22 6.15 -0.77
N VAL A 142 8.57 4.86 -0.75
CA VAL A 142 9.94 4.41 -0.49
C VAL A 142 10.61 4.12 -1.84
N TRP A 143 9.96 3.26 -2.61
CA TRP A 143 10.17 2.93 -4.01
C TRP A 143 9.38 3.89 -4.91
#